data_AF-A0A418GJK6-F1
#
_entry.id   AF-A0A418GJK6-F1
#
_cell.length_a   1.000
_cell.length_b   1.000
_cell.length_c   1.000
_cell.angle_alpha   90.00
_cell.angle_beta   90.00
_cell.angle_gamma   90.00
#
_symmetry.space_group_name_H-M   'P 1'
#
loop_
_entity.id
_entity.type
_entity.pdbx_description
1 polymer ?
#
loop_
_entity_poly.entity_id
_entity_poly.type
_entity_poly.pdbx_seq_one_letter_code
_entity_poly.pdbx_strand_id
1 'polypeptide(L)'
;AGHDSHGIGMIPSYVRSWSQGHLQINHHAKVVKEAGAAVTLDGDRAFGQVAAHEAMALGIEKARQHGIAAVALHNSHHIGRIGYWAEQCAAAGFVSIHFVSVVGIPMVAPFHGRDSRFGTNPFCVVFPRKDNFPLLLDYATSAIAFGKTRVAWHKGVPVPPGCLIDVNGVPTTNP
;
A
#
# COMPACT_ATOMS: atom_id res chain seq x y z
N ALA A 1 1.07 5.27 13.78
CA ALA A 1 -0.07 4.71 14.54
C ALA A 1 -1.37 5.40 14.09
N GLY A 2 -2.53 4.73 14.13
CA GLY A 2 -3.83 5.34 13.82
C GLY A 2 -4.42 5.08 12.41
N HIS A 3 -4.09 3.95 11.78
CA HIS A 3 -4.59 3.59 10.43
C HIS A 3 -5.54 2.38 10.48
N ASP A 4 -6.68 2.52 11.17
CA ASP A 4 -7.62 1.41 11.44
C ASP A 4 -8.15 0.73 10.18
N SER A 5 -8.20 1.46 9.06
CA SER A 5 -8.60 0.93 7.76
C SER A 5 -7.69 -0.19 7.23
N HIS A 6 -6.45 -0.30 7.74
CA HIS A 6 -5.48 -1.34 7.39
C HIS A 6 -5.15 -2.24 8.60
N GLY A 7 -5.93 -2.15 9.68
CA GLY A 7 -5.75 -2.92 10.91
C GLY A 7 -6.59 -4.21 10.94
N ILE A 8 -6.98 -4.62 12.14
CA ILE A 8 -7.73 -5.86 12.40
C ILE A 8 -9.05 -5.97 11.61
N GLY A 9 -9.67 -4.83 11.27
CA GLY A 9 -10.88 -4.78 10.46
C GLY A 9 -10.74 -5.33 9.03
N MET A 10 -9.51 -5.61 8.57
CA MET A 10 -9.26 -6.25 7.28
C MET A 10 -9.47 -7.77 7.29
N ILE A 11 -9.43 -8.43 8.47
CA ILE A 11 -9.53 -9.89 8.59
C ILE A 11 -10.76 -10.45 7.86
N PRO A 12 -11.99 -9.92 8.03
CA PRO A 12 -13.14 -10.43 7.29
C PRO A 12 -12.99 -10.34 5.76
N SER A 13 -12.30 -9.30 5.26
CA SER A 13 -12.03 -9.14 3.84
C SER A 13 -11.01 -10.15 3.33
N TYR A 14 -9.96 -10.41 4.13
CA TYR A 14 -8.95 -11.42 3.80
C TYR A 14 -9.54 -12.83 3.75
N VAL A 15 -10.38 -13.19 4.72
CA VAL A 15 -11.08 -14.49 4.73
C VAL A 15 -11.92 -14.66 3.46
N ARG A 16 -12.74 -13.67 3.08
CA ARG A 16 -13.54 -13.71 1.84
C ARG A 16 -12.66 -13.85 0.60
N SER A 17 -11.59 -13.06 0.51
CA SER A 17 -10.66 -13.09 -0.63
C SER A 17 -9.96 -14.43 -0.78
N TRP A 18 -9.60 -15.08 0.33
CA TRP A 18 -9.05 -16.44 0.34
C TRP A 18 -10.10 -17.46 -0.10
N SER A 19 -11.32 -17.40 0.45
CA SER A 19 -12.41 -18.31 0.06
C SER A 19 -12.80 -18.19 -1.42
N GLN A 20 -12.55 -17.04 -2.05
CA GLN A 20 -12.76 -16.80 -3.48
C GLN A 20 -11.55 -17.19 -4.35
N GLY A 21 -10.47 -17.72 -3.75
CA GLY A 21 -9.27 -18.14 -4.46
C GLY A 21 -8.37 -16.99 -4.93
N HIS A 22 -8.55 -15.78 -4.42
CA HIS A 22 -7.70 -14.63 -4.74
C HIS A 22 -6.45 -14.57 -3.85
N LEU A 23 -6.64 -14.50 -2.53
CA LEU A 23 -5.54 -14.60 -1.54
C LEU A 23 -5.10 -16.06 -1.39
N GLN A 24 -3.79 -16.32 -1.38
CA GLN A 24 -3.23 -17.64 -1.08
C GLN A 24 -2.58 -17.64 0.31
N ILE A 25 -2.99 -18.58 1.16
CA ILE A 25 -2.39 -18.79 2.49
C ILE A 25 -1.14 -19.66 2.35
N ASN A 26 -0.14 -19.47 3.23
CA ASN A 26 1.11 -20.25 3.22
C ASN A 26 1.96 -20.12 1.92
N HIS A 27 1.77 -19.04 1.18
CA HIS A 27 2.61 -18.69 0.02
C HIS A 27 3.66 -17.63 0.41
N HIS A 28 4.72 -17.55 -0.39
CA HIS A 28 5.89 -16.71 -0.18
C HIS A 28 6.27 -15.96 -1.46
N ALA A 29 6.93 -14.82 -1.32
CA ALA A 29 7.49 -14.10 -2.45
C ALA A 29 8.62 -14.91 -3.10
N LYS A 30 8.67 -14.90 -4.43
CA LYS A 30 9.66 -15.63 -5.23
C LYS A 30 10.48 -14.64 -6.04
N VAL A 31 11.81 -14.74 -5.99
CA VAL A 31 12.68 -13.97 -6.88
C VAL A 31 12.48 -14.45 -8.31
N VAL A 32 12.03 -13.56 -9.20
CA VAL A 32 11.86 -13.84 -10.63
C VAL A 32 12.96 -13.23 -11.49
N LYS A 33 13.67 -12.22 -10.96
CA LYS A 33 14.84 -11.63 -11.60
C LYS A 33 15.73 -10.96 -10.58
N GLU A 34 17.04 -11.13 -10.72
CA GLU A 34 18.05 -10.42 -9.95
C GLU A 34 19.13 -9.88 -10.88
N ALA A 35 19.48 -8.61 -10.75
CA ALA A 35 20.46 -7.93 -11.59
C ALA A 35 21.16 -6.82 -10.80
N GLY A 36 22.37 -7.13 -10.30
CA GLY A 36 23.15 -6.21 -9.48
C GLY A 36 22.37 -5.72 -8.26
N ALA A 37 22.22 -4.41 -8.15
CA ALA A 37 21.51 -3.73 -7.07
C ALA A 37 19.97 -3.85 -7.13
N ALA A 38 19.41 -4.48 -8.17
CA ALA A 38 17.96 -4.63 -8.35
C ALA A 38 17.50 -6.08 -8.21
N VAL A 39 16.35 -6.28 -7.57
CA VAL A 39 15.68 -7.57 -7.48
C VAL A 39 14.17 -7.43 -7.66
N THR A 40 13.58 -8.36 -8.41
CA THR A 40 12.14 -8.42 -8.69
C THR A 40 11.56 -9.70 -8.10
N LEU A 41 10.48 -9.55 -7.34
CA LEU A 41 9.74 -10.63 -6.71
C LEU A 41 8.31 -10.71 -7.26
N ASP A 42 7.85 -11.94 -7.48
CA ASP A 42 6.44 -12.27 -7.59
C ASP A 42 5.92 -12.66 -6.19
N GLY A 43 4.91 -11.95 -5.71
CA GLY A 43 4.28 -12.20 -4.42
C GLY A 43 3.38 -13.44 -4.38
N ASP A 44 3.11 -14.07 -5.52
CA ASP A 44 2.32 -15.30 -5.66
C ASP A 44 0.95 -15.23 -4.97
N ARG A 45 0.35 -14.03 -4.95
CA ARG A 45 -0.89 -13.68 -4.24
C ARG A 45 -0.87 -14.06 -2.75
N ALA A 46 0.32 -14.21 -2.17
CA ALA A 46 0.50 -14.40 -0.74
C ALA A 46 -0.04 -13.21 0.03
N PHE A 47 -0.25 -13.40 1.34
CA PHE A 47 -0.51 -12.28 2.24
C PHE A 47 0.52 -11.18 1.99
N GLY A 48 0.04 -9.96 1.76
CA GLY A 48 0.94 -8.83 1.52
C GLY A 48 1.86 -8.58 2.70
N GLN A 49 1.43 -8.94 3.91
CA GLN A 49 2.23 -8.89 5.13
C GLN A 49 3.44 -9.82 5.08
N VAL A 50 3.34 -10.96 4.40
CA VAL A 50 4.43 -11.94 4.23
C VAL A 50 5.32 -11.50 3.09
N ALA A 51 4.76 -11.35 1.89
CA ALA A 51 5.53 -11.07 0.68
C ALA A 51 6.27 -9.71 0.75
N ALA A 52 5.65 -8.67 1.31
CA ALA A 52 6.32 -7.37 1.45
C ALA A 52 7.39 -7.39 2.55
N HIS A 53 7.20 -8.15 3.63
CA HIS A 53 8.23 -8.31 4.65
C HIS A 53 9.48 -9.00 4.07
N GLU A 54 9.28 -10.08 3.32
CA GLU A 54 10.36 -10.80 2.62
C GLU A 54 11.06 -9.90 1.60
N ALA A 55 10.29 -9.12 0.82
CA ALA A 55 10.84 -8.16 -0.13
C ALA A 55 11.68 -7.07 0.56
N MET A 56 11.23 -6.53 1.70
CA MET A 56 11.99 -5.54 2.47
C MET A 56 13.27 -6.14 3.07
N ALA A 57 13.20 -7.34 3.65
CA ALA A 57 14.37 -8.01 4.20
C ALA A 57 15.46 -8.21 3.13
N LEU A 58 15.07 -8.68 1.94
CA LEU A 58 15.96 -8.85 0.79
C LEU A 58 16.52 -7.50 0.30
N GLY A 59 15.68 -6.47 0.22
CA GLY A 59 16.06 -5.14 -0.23
C GLY A 59 17.05 -4.44 0.68
N ILE A 60 16.82 -4.52 1.99
CA ILE A 60 17.70 -3.97 3.02
C ILE A 60 19.08 -4.62 2.93
N GLU A 61 19.14 -5.95 2.78
CA GLU A 61 20.42 -6.65 2.64
C GLU A 61 21.14 -6.25 1.35
N LYS A 62 20.42 -6.15 0.23
CA LYS A 62 21.00 -5.70 -1.03
C LYS A 62 21.50 -4.26 -0.96
N ALA A 63 20.80 -3.37 -0.24
CA ALA A 63 21.22 -2.00 0.00
C ALA A 63 22.48 -1.92 0.88
N ARG A 64 22.65 -2.80 1.87
CA ARG A 64 23.91 -2.89 2.64
C ARG A 64 25.10 -3.23 1.74
N GLN A 65 24.90 -4.12 0.78
CA GLN A 65 25.98 -4.57 -0.12
C GLN A 65 26.33 -3.54 -1.20
N HIS A 66 25.34 -2.80 -1.71
CA HIS A 66 25.50 -1.93 -2.89
C HIS A 66 25.43 -0.42 -2.56
N GLY A 67 25.14 -0.05 -1.32
CA GLY A 67 24.84 1.32 -0.90
C GLY A 67 23.43 1.80 -1.29
N ILE A 68 22.99 1.49 -2.51
CA ILE A 68 21.64 1.75 -3.02
C ILE A 68 21.11 0.47 -3.66
N ALA A 69 19.84 0.13 -3.42
CA ALA A 69 19.18 -1.01 -4.04
C ALA A 69 17.74 -0.69 -4.42
N ALA A 70 17.19 -1.47 -5.35
CA ALA A 70 15.79 -1.40 -5.77
C ALA A 70 15.14 -2.78 -5.63
N VAL A 71 13.94 -2.81 -5.05
CA VAL A 71 13.11 -4.01 -4.96
C VAL A 71 11.78 -3.73 -5.63
N ALA A 72 11.41 -4.58 -6.59
CA ALA A 72 10.07 -4.60 -7.16
C ALA A 72 9.33 -5.83 -6.63
N LEU A 73 8.11 -5.63 -6.13
CA LEU A 73 7.19 -6.70 -5.74
C LEU A 73 5.89 -6.54 -6.52
N HIS A 74 5.57 -7.51 -7.38
CA HIS A 74 4.30 -7.56 -8.10
C HIS A 74 3.46 -8.77 -7.64
N ASN A 75 2.16 -8.76 -7.94
CA ASN A 75 1.27 -9.89 -7.66
C ASN A 75 1.23 -10.33 -6.18
N SER A 76 1.46 -9.40 -5.26
CA SER A 76 1.20 -9.60 -3.83
C SER A 76 -0.27 -9.30 -3.51
N HIS A 77 -0.85 -9.95 -2.50
CA HIS A 77 -2.12 -9.48 -1.95
C HIS A 77 -1.94 -8.14 -1.23
N HIS A 78 -2.99 -7.62 -0.61
CA HIS A 78 -2.98 -6.32 0.04
C HIS A 78 -1.88 -6.17 1.11
N ILE A 79 -0.92 -5.27 0.85
CA ILE A 79 0.26 -5.02 1.69
C ILE A 79 0.00 -4.07 2.87
N GLY A 80 -1.24 -3.60 3.07
CA GLY A 80 -1.58 -2.79 4.23
C GLY A 80 -0.98 -1.37 4.19
N ARG A 81 -0.54 -0.89 5.36
CA ARG A 81 0.06 0.44 5.52
C ARG A 81 1.49 0.45 4.99
N ILE A 82 1.78 1.28 3.99
CA ILE A 82 3.09 1.29 3.33
C ILE A 82 4.20 1.76 4.26
N GLY A 83 3.89 2.70 5.16
CA GLY A 83 4.83 3.18 6.16
C GLY A 83 5.37 2.09 7.09
N TYR A 84 4.70 0.93 7.23
CA TYR A 84 5.25 -0.19 7.99
C TYR A 84 6.49 -0.80 7.31
N TRP A 85 6.48 -0.88 5.98
CA TRP A 85 7.63 -1.35 5.18
C TRP A 85 8.75 -0.33 5.20
N ALA A 86 8.41 0.95 5.10
CA ALA A 86 9.37 2.04 5.20
C ALA A 86 10.04 2.09 6.59
N GLU A 87 9.29 1.86 7.67
CA GLU A 87 9.83 1.77 9.02
C GLU A 87 10.85 0.63 9.18
N GLN A 88 10.69 -0.50 8.47
CA GLN A 88 11.70 -1.57 8.45
C GLN A 88 13.01 -1.08 7.82
N CYS A 89 12.94 -0.39 6.69
CA CYS A 89 14.10 0.22 6.04
C CYS A 89 14.78 1.27 6.93
N ALA A 90 14.00 2.14 7.57
CA ALA A 90 14.51 3.18 8.46
C ALA A 90 15.16 2.61 9.73
N ALA A 91 14.58 1.55 10.31
CA ALA A 91 15.17 0.83 11.44
C ALA A 91 16.52 0.19 11.07
N ALA A 92 16.71 -0.16 9.79
CA ALA A 92 17.98 -0.63 9.26
C ALA A 92 18.95 0.50 8.84
N GLY A 93 18.59 1.77 9.08
CA GLY A 93 19.43 2.93 8.79
C GLY A 93 19.30 3.50 7.38
N PHE A 94 18.30 3.06 6.60
CA PHE A 94 18.12 3.46 5.21
C PHE A 94 16.97 4.46 5.01
N VAL A 95 17.19 5.40 4.09
CA VAL A 95 16.10 6.09 3.40
C VAL A 95 15.42 5.08 2.47
N SER A 96 14.09 5.15 2.34
CA SER A 96 13.37 4.35 1.34
C SER A 96 12.21 5.13 0.74
N ILE A 97 11.90 4.80 -0.53
CA ILE A 97 10.87 5.44 -1.36
C ILE A 97 10.03 4.31 -1.96
N HIS A 98 8.70 4.41 -1.83
CA HIS A 98 7.77 3.38 -2.25
C HIS A 98 6.71 3.96 -3.19
N PHE A 99 6.62 3.36 -4.36
CA PHE A 99 5.54 3.60 -5.32
C PHE A 99 4.66 2.36 -5.35
N VAL A 100 3.36 2.53 -5.06
CA VAL A 100 2.43 1.40 -4.92
C VAL A 100 1.22 1.63 -5.81
N SER A 101 0.76 0.57 -6.46
CA SER A 101 -0.48 0.56 -7.23
C SER A 101 -1.46 -0.48 -6.68
N VAL A 102 -2.76 -0.23 -6.83
CA VAL A 102 -3.82 -1.22 -6.56
C VAL A 102 -4.26 -1.81 -7.90
N VAL A 103 -4.12 -3.13 -8.05
CA VAL A 103 -4.40 -3.83 -9.31
C VAL A 103 -5.88 -4.20 -9.40
N GLY A 104 -6.52 -3.91 -10.53
CA GLY A 104 -7.83 -4.45 -10.90
C GLY A 104 -9.04 -3.88 -10.14
N ILE A 105 -8.85 -2.91 -9.24
CA ILE A 105 -9.93 -2.28 -8.46
C ILE A 105 -9.87 -0.76 -8.68
N PRO A 106 -10.47 -0.23 -9.76
CA PRO A 106 -10.51 1.20 -10.01
C PRO A 106 -11.44 1.88 -9.00
N MET A 107 -10.97 2.96 -8.37
CA MET A 107 -11.74 3.74 -7.38
C MET A 107 -11.46 5.24 -7.39
N VAL A 108 -10.49 5.70 -8.18
CA VAL A 108 -10.11 7.11 -8.33
C VAL A 108 -10.27 7.52 -9.78
N ALA A 109 -10.91 8.68 -9.99
CA ALA A 109 -11.05 9.27 -11.31
C ALA A 109 -9.76 10.03 -11.70
N PRO A 110 -9.37 10.00 -12.98
CA PRO A 110 -8.35 10.91 -13.47
C PRO A 110 -8.88 12.34 -13.37
N PHE A 111 -7.99 13.32 -13.22
CA PHE A 111 -8.38 14.71 -13.37
C PHE A 111 -9.01 14.93 -14.76
N HIS A 112 -10.12 15.69 -14.81
CA HIS A 112 -11.04 15.81 -15.95
C HIS A 112 -11.86 14.55 -16.32
N GLY A 113 -11.69 13.45 -15.59
CA GLY A 113 -12.54 12.26 -15.70
C GLY A 113 -13.83 12.38 -14.89
N ARG A 114 -14.75 11.44 -15.13
CA ARG A 114 -16.03 11.32 -14.40
C ARG A 114 -16.26 9.92 -13.83
N ASP A 115 -15.35 8.98 -14.07
CA ASP A 115 -15.43 7.60 -13.62
C ASP A 115 -14.08 7.09 -13.10
N SER A 116 -14.11 5.95 -12.41
CA SER A 116 -12.93 5.38 -11.77
C SER A 116 -12.00 4.71 -12.80
N ARG A 117 -10.68 4.96 -12.70
CA ARG A 117 -9.66 4.40 -13.59
C ARG A 117 -8.49 3.73 -12.90
N PHE A 118 -8.11 4.19 -11.71
CA PHE A 118 -6.99 3.64 -10.94
C PHE A 118 -7.32 3.55 -9.45
N GLY A 119 -6.45 2.86 -8.70
CA GLY A 119 -6.56 2.72 -7.25
C GLY A 119 -6.18 3.99 -6.48
N THR A 120 -6.27 3.94 -5.15
CA THR A 120 -5.76 5.00 -4.26
C THR A 120 -4.22 5.11 -4.25
N ASN A 121 -3.53 4.20 -4.93
CA ASN A 121 -2.11 4.18 -5.29
C ASN A 121 -1.20 5.00 -4.34
N PRO A 122 -0.86 4.46 -3.16
CA PRO A 122 -0.13 5.21 -2.16
C PRO A 122 1.32 5.48 -2.53
N PHE A 123 1.85 6.56 -1.97
CA PHE A 123 3.25 6.96 -2.02
C PHE A 123 3.80 7.09 -0.60
N CYS A 124 5.01 6.59 -0.37
CA CYS A 124 5.63 6.63 0.94
C CYS A 124 7.13 6.88 0.87
N VAL A 125 7.62 7.77 1.73
CA VAL A 125 9.04 8.08 1.91
C VAL A 125 9.37 8.14 3.39
N VAL A 126 10.54 7.61 3.75
CA VAL A 126 11.05 7.67 5.12
C VAL A 126 12.48 8.16 5.16
N PHE A 127 12.79 8.97 6.17
CA PHE A 127 14.14 9.41 6.50
C PHE A 127 14.49 9.00 7.94
N PRO A 128 15.51 8.15 8.15
CA PRO A 128 15.90 7.71 9.49
C PRO A 128 16.56 8.84 10.28
N ARG A 129 16.34 8.87 11.59
CA ARG A 129 17.00 9.81 12.51
C ARG A 129 17.64 9.02 13.64
N LYS A 130 18.87 9.38 14.00
CA LYS A 130 19.56 8.78 15.13
C LYS A 130 18.78 9.05 16.42
N ASP A 131 18.56 8.00 17.21
CA ASP A 131 17.91 8.03 18.53
C ASP A 131 16.52 8.72 18.56
N ASN A 132 15.78 8.69 17.44
CA ASN A 132 14.47 9.33 17.32
C ASN A 132 13.57 8.58 16.33
N PHE A 133 12.27 8.86 16.35
CA PHE A 133 11.35 8.31 15.35
C PHE A 133 11.72 8.82 13.94
N PRO A 134 11.55 8.01 12.88
CA PRO A 134 11.88 8.44 11.52
C PRO A 134 10.92 9.54 11.05
N LEU A 135 11.37 10.39 10.14
CA LEU A 135 10.46 11.28 9.41
C LEU A 135 9.76 10.43 8.35
N LEU A 136 8.44 10.27 8.47
CA LEU A 136 7.65 9.38 7.63
C LEU A 136 6.52 10.13 6.93
N LEU A 137 6.51 10.06 5.61
CA LEU A 137 5.43 10.49 4.74
C LEU A 137 4.80 9.23 4.15
N ASP A 138 3.50 9.02 4.37
CA ASP A 138 2.73 7.85 3.92
C ASP A 138 1.28 8.27 3.65
N TYR A 139 0.90 8.31 2.37
CA TYR A 139 -0.44 8.75 1.97
C TYR A 139 -0.96 8.02 0.73
N ALA A 140 -2.28 7.96 0.61
CA ALA A 140 -2.96 7.67 -0.65
C ALA A 140 -2.89 8.87 -1.59
N THR A 141 -2.84 8.64 -2.90
CA THR A 141 -2.87 9.71 -3.91
C THR A 141 -4.28 10.23 -4.21
N SER A 142 -5.32 9.60 -3.66
CA SER A 142 -6.68 10.13 -3.66
C SER A 142 -6.85 11.28 -2.67
N ALA A 143 -7.80 12.18 -2.94
CA ALA A 143 -8.11 13.31 -2.05
C ALA A 143 -8.52 12.86 -0.63
N ILE A 144 -9.12 11.68 -0.49
CA ILE A 144 -9.40 11.03 0.78
C ILE A 144 -9.13 9.53 0.68
N ALA A 145 -8.64 8.90 1.75
CA ALA A 145 -8.50 7.45 1.78
C ALA A 145 -9.87 6.76 1.76
N PHE A 146 -10.04 5.70 0.97
CA PHE A 146 -11.28 4.92 0.90
C PHE A 146 -11.78 4.44 2.28
N GLY A 147 -10.86 4.06 3.18
CA GLY A 147 -11.24 3.67 4.53
C GLY A 147 -11.95 4.78 5.33
N LYS A 148 -11.66 6.06 5.05
CA LYS A 148 -12.33 7.19 5.70
C LYS A 148 -13.76 7.39 5.19
N THR A 149 -14.05 7.12 3.91
CA THR A 149 -15.42 7.18 3.39
C THR A 149 -16.28 6.08 4.04
N ARG A 150 -15.75 4.85 4.15
CA ARG A 150 -16.41 3.76 4.88
C ARG A 150 -16.72 4.10 6.33
N VAL A 151 -15.80 4.76 7.03
CA VAL A 151 -16.03 5.23 8.41
C VAL A 151 -17.10 6.32 8.47
N ALA A 152 -17.08 7.27 7.54
CA ALA A 152 -18.08 8.34 7.45
C ALA A 152 -19.48 7.76 7.16
N TRP A 153 -19.58 6.80 6.23
CA TRP A 153 -20.81 6.08 5.90
C TRP A 153 -21.41 5.37 7.11
N HIS A 154 -20.63 4.59 7.86
CA HIS A 154 -21.11 3.94 9.08
C HIS A 154 -21.58 4.92 10.17
N LYS A 155 -21.00 6.12 10.21
CA LYS A 155 -21.37 7.18 11.17
C LYS A 155 -22.54 8.03 10.68
N GLY A 156 -22.97 7.89 9.42
CA GLY A 156 -23.99 8.74 8.82
C GLY A 156 -23.56 10.22 8.70
N VAL A 157 -22.26 10.49 8.55
CA VAL A 157 -21.73 11.86 8.45
C VAL A 157 -21.12 12.12 7.08
N PRO A 158 -21.19 13.36 6.55
CA PRO A 158 -20.57 13.70 5.28
C PRO A 158 -19.04 13.68 5.38
N VAL A 159 -18.38 13.56 4.22
CA VAL A 159 -16.93 13.78 4.07
C VAL A 159 -16.64 15.23 3.65
N PRO A 160 -15.39 15.72 3.75
CA PRO A 160 -15.03 17.05 3.25
C PRO A 160 -15.36 17.24 1.75
N PRO A 161 -15.70 18.47 1.32
CA PRO A 161 -15.94 18.76 -0.08
C PRO A 161 -14.67 18.57 -0.93
N GLY A 162 -14.85 18.31 -2.22
CA GLY A 162 -13.75 18.07 -3.16
C GLY A 162 -13.12 16.68 -3.08
N CYS A 163 -13.65 15.78 -2.23
CA CYS A 163 -13.13 14.43 -2.09
C CYS A 163 -13.80 13.39 -3.00
N LEU A 164 -15.09 13.55 -3.32
CA LEU A 164 -15.89 12.54 -4.01
C LEU A 164 -16.64 13.13 -5.20
N ILE A 165 -16.94 12.25 -6.15
CA ILE A 165 -17.91 12.45 -7.22
C ILE A 165 -18.91 11.28 -7.22
N ASP A 166 -20.15 11.53 -7.63
CA ASP A 166 -21.16 10.49 -7.79
C ASP A 166 -21.02 9.74 -9.13
N VAL A 167 -21.98 8.86 -9.43
CA VAL A 167 -22.01 8.06 -10.67
C VAL A 167 -22.08 8.91 -11.96
N ASN A 168 -22.53 10.16 -11.87
CA ASN A 168 -22.63 11.09 -12.98
C ASN A 168 -21.39 12.01 -13.08
N GLY A 169 -20.43 11.87 -12.15
CA GLY A 169 -19.27 12.74 -12.03
C GLY A 169 -19.56 14.06 -11.32
N VAL A 170 -20.68 14.19 -10.62
CA VAL A 170 -21.06 15.40 -9.88
C VAL A 170 -20.39 15.38 -8.50
N PRO A 171 -19.70 16.47 -8.08
CA PRO A 171 -19.11 16.54 -6.75
C PRO A 171 -20.13 16.30 -5.64
N THR A 172 -19.75 15.49 -4.65
CA THR A 172 -20.61 15.15 -3.50
C THR A 172 -19.80 15.04 -2.21
N THR A 173 -20.49 15.16 -1.09
CA THR A 173 -19.96 14.90 0.26
C THR A 173 -20.62 13.70 0.93
N ASN A 174 -21.54 13.02 0.24
CA ASN A 174 -22.21 11.82 0.73
C ASN A 174 -21.32 10.58 0.50
N PRO A 175 -20.85 9.89 1.56
CA PRO A 175 -19.92 8.75 1.46
C PRO A 175 -20.57 7.44 1.02
#